data_AF-A0A939NRG3-F1
#
_entry.id   AF-A0A939NRG3-F1
#
_cell.length_a   1.000
_cell.length_b   1.000
_cell.length_c   1.000
_cell.angle_alpha   90.00
_cell.angle_beta   90.00
_cell.angle_gamma   90.00
#
_symmetry.space_group_name_H-M   'P 1'
#
loop_
_entity.id
_entity.type
_entity.pdbx_description
1 polymer ?
#
loop_
_entity_poly.entity_id
_entity_poly.type
_entity_poly.pdbx_seq_one_letter_code
_entity_poly.pdbx_strand_id
1 'polypeptide(L)'
;MSTLMAGLACGEPNITSWPMLRPCHLFYFRRRLSGGQRHAPVGRSATSTDEPFVSGNSAIGTGVLYALMTQPAYRELAESLRLNADAQVLLISTEGDTSPDVYEDIVWFGRNG
;
A
#
# COMPACT_ATOMS: atom_id res chain seq x y z
N MET A 1 -3.89 2.21 -20.31
CA MET A 1 -3.30 2.08 -18.96
C MET A 1 -3.96 0.88 -18.29
N SER A 2 -3.31 -0.29 -18.28
CA SER A 2 -3.80 -1.48 -17.59
C SER A 2 -3.12 -1.57 -16.21
N THR A 3 -3.88 -1.34 -15.13
CA THR A 3 -3.42 -1.52 -13.75
C THR A 3 -4.57 -2.04 -12.91
N LEU A 4 -4.26 -2.89 -11.92
CA LEU A 4 -5.24 -3.39 -10.94
C LEU A 4 -5.72 -2.30 -9.97
N MET A 5 -4.99 -1.17 -9.87
CA MET A 5 -5.32 -0.06 -8.97
C MET A 5 -6.16 1.00 -9.69
N ALA A 6 -7.43 0.70 -9.95
CA ALA A 6 -8.34 1.59 -10.68
C ALA A 6 -8.43 2.99 -10.04
N GLY A 7 -8.41 3.09 -8.70
CA GLY A 7 -8.51 4.35 -7.96
C GLY A 7 -7.28 5.27 -8.03
N LEU A 8 -6.10 4.76 -8.42
CA LEU A 8 -4.86 5.53 -8.51
C LEU A 8 -4.33 5.65 -9.96
N ALA A 9 -5.11 5.19 -10.95
CA ALA A 9 -4.75 5.23 -12.36
C ALA A 9 -4.96 6.64 -12.95
N CYS A 10 -4.16 7.62 -12.49
CA CYS A 10 -4.23 9.00 -12.96
C CYS A 10 -3.14 9.30 -14.01
N GLY A 11 -3.48 10.10 -15.02
CA GLY A 11 -2.52 10.59 -16.03
C GLY A 11 -1.90 11.94 -15.67
N GLU A 12 -2.66 12.83 -15.03
CA GLU A 12 -2.25 14.20 -14.71
C GLU A 12 -2.60 14.55 -13.25
N PRO A 13 -1.73 15.31 -12.53
CA PRO A 13 -2.03 15.77 -11.18
C PRO A 13 -3.20 16.76 -11.13
N ASN A 14 -3.97 16.75 -10.04
CA ASN A 14 -5.02 17.73 -9.81
C ASN A 14 -4.43 19.13 -9.55
N ILE A 15 -4.79 20.12 -10.38
CA ILE A 15 -4.25 21.48 -10.33
C ILE A 15 -4.58 22.26 -9.05
N THR A 16 -5.66 21.89 -8.35
CA THR A 16 -6.11 22.54 -7.12
C THR A 16 -5.36 21.98 -5.91
N SER A 17 -5.20 20.67 -5.83
CA SER A 17 -4.54 19.99 -4.70
C SER A 17 -3.02 19.99 -4.83
N TRP A 18 -2.47 20.07 -6.05
CA TRP A 18 -1.03 19.99 -6.29
C TRP A 18 -0.22 21.09 -5.60
N PRO A 19 -0.62 22.38 -5.61
CA PRO A 19 0.07 23.42 -4.86
C PRO A 19 0.11 23.17 -3.34
N MET A 20 -0.87 22.45 -2.80
CA MET A 20 -0.92 22.09 -1.37
C MET A 20 0.02 20.94 -1.05
N LEU A 21 0.14 19.96 -1.95
CA LEU A 21 0.99 18.77 -1.76
C LEU A 21 2.47 19.03 -2.05
N ARG A 22 2.78 19.84 -3.09
CA ARG A 22 4.15 20.13 -3.53
C ARG A 22 5.11 20.60 -2.41
N PRO A 23 4.72 21.48 -1.47
CA PRO A 23 5.62 21.94 -0.41
C PRO A 23 5.70 20.99 0.78
N CYS A 24 4.76 20.04 0.94
CA CYS A 24 4.82 19.05 2.00
C CYS A 24 5.99 18.08 1.70
N HIS A 25 6.74 17.68 2.73
CA HIS A 25 7.84 16.70 2.63
C HIS A 25 7.30 15.29 2.31
N LEU A 26 6.80 15.12 1.09
CA LEU A 26 6.19 13.90 0.59
C LEU A 26 7.25 13.02 -0.08
N PHE A 27 7.37 11.79 0.39
CA PHE A 27 8.09 10.76 -0.32
C PHE A 27 7.15 10.09 -1.31
N TYR A 28 7.55 10.02 -2.58
CA TYR A 28 6.78 9.38 -3.64
C TYR A 28 7.33 7.99 -3.90
N PHE A 29 6.46 6.98 -3.81
CA PHE A 29 6.80 5.60 -4.11
C PHE A 29 6.27 5.22 -5.49
N ARG A 30 7.16 4.78 -6.38
CA ARG A 30 6.78 4.13 -7.64
C ARG A 30 7.08 2.65 -7.53
N ARG A 31 6.07 1.82 -7.25
CA ARG A 31 6.22 0.37 -7.18
C ARG A 31 5.47 -0.28 -8.34
N ARG A 32 6.15 -1.12 -9.13
CA ARG A 32 5.48 -2.16 -9.90
C ARG A 32 5.13 -3.28 -8.93
N LEU A 33 3.85 -3.62 -8.82
CA LEU A 33 3.43 -4.84 -8.13
C LEU A 33 3.76 -6.03 -9.04
N SER A 34 5.01 -6.47 -9.03
CA SER A 34 5.42 -7.73 -9.65
C SER A 34 5.81 -8.70 -8.55
N GLY A 35 4.96 -9.69 -8.32
CA GLY A 35 5.22 -10.81 -7.43
C GLY A 35 4.73 -10.57 -6.00
N GLY A 36 3.70 -11.31 -5.61
CA GLY A 36 3.79 -12.35 -4.58
C GLY A 36 4.21 -11.96 -3.16
N GLN A 37 4.41 -10.68 -2.87
CA GLN A 37 4.52 -10.18 -1.50
C GLN A 37 3.10 -10.01 -1.00
N ARG A 38 2.54 -11.14 -0.56
CA ARG A 38 1.32 -11.32 0.22
C ARG A 38 0.89 -9.99 0.84
N HIS A 39 -0.03 -9.29 0.17
CA HIS A 39 -1.03 -8.55 0.93
C HIS A 39 -1.89 -9.65 1.58
N ALA A 40 -1.33 -10.33 2.58
CA ALA A 40 -2.18 -10.89 3.60
C ALA A 40 -3.00 -9.68 4.05
N PRO A 41 -4.34 -9.74 4.03
CA PRO A 41 -5.13 -8.76 4.74
C PRO A 41 -4.47 -8.67 6.11
N VAL A 42 -3.97 -7.49 6.50
CA VAL A 42 -3.60 -7.29 7.90
C VAL A 42 -4.87 -7.60 8.66
N GLY A 43 -4.87 -8.75 9.34
CA GLY A 43 -6.11 -9.38 9.81
C GLY A 43 -6.32 -10.87 9.55
N ARG A 44 -5.93 -11.40 8.39
CA ARG A 44 -6.32 -12.78 7.99
C ARG A 44 -5.14 -13.76 7.93
N SER A 45 -3.94 -13.31 8.30
CA SER A 45 -2.84 -14.23 8.60
C SER A 45 -3.12 -14.87 9.96
N ALA A 46 -3.08 -16.20 10.04
CA ALA A 46 -3.33 -16.98 11.26
C ALA A 46 -2.38 -16.69 12.45
N THR A 47 -1.53 -15.67 12.34
CA THR A 47 -0.46 -15.27 13.26
C THR A 47 -0.51 -13.81 13.68
N SER A 48 -1.41 -12.98 13.13
CA SER A 48 -1.56 -11.58 13.57
C SER A 48 -2.54 -11.48 14.73
N THR A 49 -2.15 -10.77 15.79
CA THR A 49 -3.03 -10.43 16.92
C THR A 49 -3.96 -9.26 16.61
N ASP A 50 -3.80 -8.62 15.45
CA ASP A 50 -4.56 -7.43 15.05
C ASP A 50 -5.92 -7.80 14.46
N GLU A 51 -6.92 -6.95 14.71
CA GLU A 51 -8.29 -7.13 14.22
C GLU A 51 -8.34 -7.15 12.69
N PRO A 52 -8.99 -8.15 12.07
CA PRO A 52 -9.15 -8.18 10.63
C PRO A 52 -10.03 -7.07 10.08
N PHE A 53 -9.58 -6.46 8.99
CA PHE A 53 -10.39 -5.56 8.19
C PHE A 53 -10.22 -5.80 6.69
N VAL A 54 -11.23 -5.44 5.91
CA VAL A 54 -11.21 -5.51 4.45
C VAL A 54 -10.61 -4.21 3.91
N SER A 55 -9.55 -4.34 3.13
CA SER A 55 -8.95 -3.24 2.39
C SER A 55 -8.79 -3.69 0.95
N GLY A 56 -9.40 -2.95 0.02
CA GLY A 56 -9.34 -3.29 -1.41
C GLY A 56 -7.99 -3.06 -2.04
N ASN A 57 -7.98 -2.91 -3.37
CA ASN A 57 -6.77 -2.74 -4.18
C ASN A 57 -5.93 -1.50 -3.82
N SER A 58 -6.48 -0.58 -3.03
CA SER A 58 -5.79 0.59 -2.47
C SER A 58 -5.08 0.35 -1.12
N ALA A 59 -4.93 -0.90 -0.66
CA ALA A 59 -4.13 -1.27 0.52
C ALA A 59 -2.60 -1.01 0.38
N ILE A 60 -2.18 -0.21 -0.60
CA ILE A 60 -0.78 0.03 -0.95
C ILE A 60 0.03 0.61 0.20
N GLY A 61 -0.58 1.43 1.08
CA GLY A 61 0.11 2.04 2.21
C GLY A 61 0.74 1.00 3.13
N THR A 62 -0.02 -0.03 3.49
CA THR A 62 0.46 -1.14 4.33
C THR A 62 1.51 -1.99 3.61
N GLY A 63 1.30 -2.26 2.31
CA GLY A 63 2.26 -3.02 1.50
C GLY A 63 3.61 -2.31 1.31
N VAL A 64 3.61 -0.97 1.25
CA VAL A 64 4.82 -0.14 1.23
C VAL A 64 5.50 -0.15 2.59
N LEU A 65 4.76 0.04 3.68
CA LEU A 65 5.32 -0.01 5.04
C LEU A 65 5.96 -1.37 5.33
N TYR A 66 5.27 -2.46 5.00
CA TYR A 66 5.83 -3.82 5.16
C TYR A 66 7.12 -3.99 4.36
N ALA A 67 7.16 -3.54 3.11
CA ALA A 67 8.38 -3.61 2.30
C ALA A 67 9.53 -2.82 2.90
N LEU A 68 9.29 -1.58 3.33
CA LEU A 68 10.29 -0.73 3.99
C LEU A 68 10.89 -1.37 5.24
N MET A 69 10.05 -2.03 6.05
CA MET A 69 10.46 -2.60 7.33
C MET A 69 11.07 -4.00 7.23
N THR A 70 10.80 -4.76 6.16
CA THR A 70 11.22 -6.16 6.05
C THR A 70 12.27 -6.42 4.99
N GLN A 71 12.38 -5.59 3.95
CA GLN A 71 13.33 -5.82 2.86
C GLN A 71 14.64 -5.07 3.12
N PRO A 72 15.80 -5.76 3.17
CA PRO A 72 17.08 -5.11 3.44
C PRO A 72 17.42 -3.99 2.45
N ALA A 73 16.96 -4.11 1.20
CA ALA A 73 17.17 -3.12 0.15
C ALA A 73 16.58 -1.73 0.46
N TYR A 74 15.63 -1.64 1.40
CA TYR A 74 14.98 -0.38 1.78
C TYR A 74 15.37 0.12 3.16
N ARG A 75 16.38 -0.48 3.80
CA ARG A 75 16.78 -0.12 5.16
C ARG A 75 17.20 1.34 5.30
N GLU A 76 18.08 1.82 4.41
CA GLU A 76 18.53 3.22 4.42
C GLU A 76 17.35 4.19 4.20
N LEU A 77 16.39 3.80 3.35
CA LEU A 77 15.18 4.59 3.12
C LEU A 77 14.30 4.64 4.37
N ALA A 78 14.09 3.52 5.05
CA ALA A 78 13.35 3.46 6.32
C ALA A 78 14.01 4.32 7.40
N GLU A 79 15.35 4.29 7.49
CA GLU A 79 16.12 5.13 8.41
C GLU A 79 15.98 6.63 8.07
N SER A 80 16.04 7.01 6.78
CA SER A 80 15.83 8.40 6.34
C SER A 80 14.41 8.93 6.65
N LEU A 81 13.42 8.03 6.62
CA LEU A 81 12.03 8.27 6.99
C LEU A 81 11.82 8.27 8.51
N ARG A 82 12.85 7.94 9.28
CA ARG A 82 12.80 7.78 10.75
C ARG A 82 11.77 6.74 11.19
N LEU A 83 11.58 5.70 10.39
CA LEU A 83 10.76 4.55 10.75
C LEU A 83 11.56 3.65 11.68
N ASN A 84 11.20 3.67 12.96
CA ASN A 84 11.82 2.86 14.01
C ASN A 84 10.75 2.41 15.02
N ALA A 85 11.17 1.79 16.13
CA ALA A 85 10.26 1.26 17.15
C ALA A 85 9.39 2.33 17.85
N ASP A 86 9.81 3.59 17.82
CA ASP A 86 9.09 4.72 18.43
C ASP A 86 8.16 5.44 17.43
N ALA A 87 8.22 5.09 16.14
CA ALA A 87 7.45 5.75 15.10
C ALA A 87 5.96 5.38 15.18
N GLN A 88 5.09 6.41 15.18
CA GLN A 88 3.64 6.24 15.05
C GLN A 88 3.22 6.54 13.61
N VAL A 89 2.72 5.52 12.91
CA VAL A 89 2.39 5.61 11.48
C VAL A 89 0.87 5.58 11.29
N LEU A 90 0.31 6.62 10.67
CA LEU A 90 -1.09 6.65 10.24
C LEU A 90 -1.20 6.17 8.79
N LEU A 91 -2.02 5.15 8.57
CA LEU A 91 -2.37 4.65 7.24
C LEU A 91 -3.87 4.88 7.01
N ILE A 92 -4.23 5.33 5.81
CA ILE A 92 -5.62 5.51 5.40
C ILE A 92 -5.94 4.45 4.34
N SER A 93 -6.85 3.53 4.68
CA SER A 93 -7.46 2.66 3.68
C SER A 93 -8.61 3.40 3.02
N THR A 94 -8.49 3.67 1.72
CA THR A 94 -9.44 4.50 0.97
C THR A 94 -10.63 3.74 0.42
N GLU A 95 -10.56 2.40 0.34
CA GLU A 95 -11.62 1.56 -0.21
C GLU A 95 -11.64 0.16 0.44
N GLY A 96 -12.84 -0.43 0.52
CA GLY A 96 -13.06 -1.85 0.81
C GLY A 96 -12.97 -2.72 -0.46
N ASP A 97 -13.66 -3.85 -0.49
CA ASP A 97 -13.74 -4.78 -1.63
C ASP A 97 -14.70 -4.27 -2.73
N THR A 98 -14.35 -3.14 -3.36
CA THR A 98 -15.12 -2.54 -4.47
C THR A 98 -15.26 -3.44 -5.70
N SER A 99 -14.46 -4.51 -5.79
CA SER A 99 -14.57 -5.57 -6.80
C SER A 99 -14.28 -6.92 -6.15
N PRO A 100 -15.32 -7.59 -5.60
CA PRO A 100 -15.17 -8.81 -4.81
C PRO A 100 -14.42 -9.93 -5.55
N ASP A 101 -14.71 -10.14 -6.84
CA ASP A 101 -14.05 -11.17 -7.66
C ASP A 101 -12.54 -10.93 -7.78
N VAL A 102 -12.13 -9.67 -8.01
CA VAL A 102 -10.71 -9.29 -8.09
C VAL A 102 -10.04 -9.38 -6.72
N TYR A 103 -10.77 -9.02 -5.66
CA TYR A 103 -10.28 -9.14 -4.29
C TYR A 103 -10.05 -10.62 -3.91
N GLU A 104 -10.99 -11.50 -4.23
CA GLU A 104 -10.89 -12.94 -4.00
C GLU A 104 -9.72 -13.55 -4.79
N ASP A 105 -9.59 -13.20 -6.08
CA ASP A 105 -8.46 -13.57 -6.94
C ASP A 105 -7.09 -13.18 -6.34
N ILE A 106 -7.00 -12.00 -5.75
CA ILE A 106 -5.75 -11.49 -5.17
C ILE A 106 -5.46 -12.17 -3.82
N VAL A 107 -6.47 -12.26 -2.95
CA VAL A 107 -6.30 -12.73 -1.56
C VAL A 107 -6.20 -14.24 -1.48
N TRP A 108 -6.97 -14.99 -2.28
CA TRP A 108 -7.02 -16.46 -2.24
C TRP A 108 -6.15 -17.11 -3.30
N PHE A 109 -6.15 -16.55 -4.52
CA PHE A 109 -5.46 -17.17 -5.66
C PHE A 109 -4.14 -16.49 -6.03
N GLY A 110 -3.77 -15.40 -5.35
CA GLY A 110 -2.49 -14.73 -5.51
C GLY A 110 -2.28 -14.11 -6.90
N ARG A 111 -3.36 -13.68 -7.57
CA ARG A 111 -3.31 -13.06 -8.89
C ARG A 111 -2.36 -11.86 -8.90
N ASN A 112 -1.40 -11.87 -9.82
CA ASN A 112 -0.49 -10.77 -10.09
C ASN A 112 -0.82 -10.20 -11.48
N GLY A 113 -0.99 -8.87 -11.55
CA GLY A 113 -1.42 -8.17 -12.76
C GLY A 113 -0.44 -8.23 -13.94
#